data_AF-A0A4P5V9Q6-F1
#
_entry.id   AF-A0A4P5V9Q6-F1
#
_cell.length_a   1.000
_cell.length_b   1.000
_cell.length_c   1.000
_cell.angle_alpha   90.00
_cell.angle_beta   90.00
_cell.angle_gamma   90.00
#
_symmetry.space_group_name_H-M   'P 1'
#
loop_
_entity.id
_entity.type
_entity.pdbx_description
1 polymer ?
#
loop_
_entity_poly.entity_id
_entity_poly.type
_entity_poly.pdbx_seq_one_letter_code
_entity_poly.pdbx_strand_id
1 'polypeptide(L)'
;MWHERNGWSQRVLPALAERLALGRVHNSQLSNLRNRKLASPGPELFVALGRINQVLAAQPAAGLDPALVQELGDAEELLQALRQSALALLGDDGTPLGPAQLFEIFVGLRGLPSAFDWRIAEPEAAGLSAALAELFTAGRPWRLCREQLLAAYPNGKRQRRERFAEVMAGQRDYSAEELDAELPDLRHTLAALGALADQELSADQFLELLRQRARQLVQPHGQGPGEELGAAIRRRLQG
;
A
#
# COMPACT_ATOMS: atom_id res chain seq x y z
N MET A 1 0.74 9.55 -6.92
CA MET A 1 0.80 8.15 -6.49
C MET A 1 2.23 7.67 -6.23
N TRP A 2 3.16 7.60 -7.21
CA TRP A 2 4.55 7.13 -6.93
C TRP A 2 5.32 7.99 -5.90
N HIS A 3 5.26 9.31 -6.00
CA HIS A 3 5.86 10.21 -4.99
C HIS A 3 5.17 10.11 -3.62
N GLU A 4 3.85 9.84 -3.58
CA GLU A 4 3.07 9.77 -2.34
C GLU A 4 3.40 8.49 -1.59
N ARG A 5 3.58 7.38 -2.31
CA ARG A 5 4.03 6.09 -1.77
C ARG A 5 5.37 6.21 -1.03
N ASN A 6 6.24 7.11 -1.48
CA ASN A 6 7.53 7.35 -0.87
C ASN A 6 7.55 8.51 0.14
N GLY A 7 6.40 9.16 0.42
CA GLY A 7 6.35 10.35 1.26
C GLY A 7 7.12 11.54 0.69
N TRP A 8 7.39 11.53 -0.61
CA TRP A 8 8.22 12.53 -1.27
C TRP A 8 7.44 13.79 -1.65
N SER A 9 8.13 14.93 -1.56
CA SER A 9 7.65 16.16 -2.18
C SER A 9 7.67 16.02 -3.71
N GLN A 10 6.89 16.87 -4.40
CA GLN A 10 6.85 16.87 -5.87
C GLN A 10 8.20 17.17 -6.54
N ARG A 11 9.18 17.69 -5.78
CA ARG A 11 10.50 18.09 -6.27
C ARG A 11 11.50 16.95 -6.31
N VAL A 12 11.27 15.85 -5.57
CA VAL A 12 12.24 14.76 -5.44
C VAL A 12 12.50 14.08 -6.79
N LEU A 13 11.46 13.72 -7.55
CA LEU A 13 11.63 13.07 -8.85
C LEU A 13 12.37 13.95 -9.89
N PRO A 14 12.02 15.23 -10.08
CA PRO A 14 12.80 16.14 -10.94
C PRO A 14 14.25 16.28 -10.49
N ALA A 15 14.49 16.45 -9.19
CA ALA A 15 15.83 16.65 -8.66
C ALA A 15 16.69 15.37 -8.76
N LEU A 16 16.11 14.18 -8.59
CA LEU A 16 16.78 12.91 -8.88
C LEU A 16 17.12 12.77 -10.36
N ALA A 17 16.18 13.11 -11.26
CA ALA A 17 16.43 13.07 -12.70
C ALA A 17 17.62 13.96 -13.11
N GLU A 18 17.69 15.16 -12.54
CA GLU A 18 18.74 16.13 -12.80
C GLU A 18 20.08 15.69 -12.20
N ARG A 19 20.11 15.37 -10.90
CA ARG A 19 21.35 15.02 -10.18
C ARG A 19 22.01 13.76 -10.72
N LEU A 20 21.22 12.77 -11.13
CA LEU A 20 21.72 11.51 -11.68
C LEU A 20 21.79 11.53 -13.22
N ALA A 21 21.55 12.69 -13.86
CA ALA A 21 21.55 12.86 -15.31
C ALA A 21 20.68 11.81 -16.07
N LEU A 22 19.54 11.42 -15.49
CA LEU A 22 18.68 10.35 -16.01
C LEU A 22 17.68 10.82 -17.07
N GLY A 23 17.57 12.13 -17.29
CA GLY A 23 16.69 12.75 -18.28
C GLY A 23 16.06 14.03 -17.74
N ARG A 24 14.99 14.49 -18.38
CA ARG A 24 14.28 15.72 -17.98
C ARG A 24 12.87 15.41 -17.50
N VAL A 25 12.55 15.87 -16.29
CA VAL A 25 11.23 15.79 -15.69
C VAL A 25 10.85 17.17 -15.18
N HIS A 26 9.80 17.77 -15.73
CA HIS A 26 9.29 19.04 -15.23
C HIS A 26 8.18 18.84 -14.19
N ASN A 27 8.16 19.66 -13.14
CA ASN A 27 7.11 19.66 -12.11
C ASN A 27 5.69 19.76 -12.73
N SER A 28 5.54 20.56 -13.80
CA SER A 28 4.27 20.70 -14.52
C SER A 28 3.81 19.40 -15.18
N GLN A 29 4.74 18.59 -15.72
CA GLN A 29 4.42 17.28 -16.30
C GLN A 29 3.93 16.31 -15.23
N LEU A 30 4.59 16.26 -14.06
CA LEU A 30 4.16 15.42 -12.94
C LEU A 30 2.80 15.85 -12.39
N SER A 31 2.57 17.16 -12.25
CA SER A 31 1.27 17.69 -11.82
C SER A 31 0.17 17.37 -12.81
N ASN A 32 0.42 17.55 -14.12
CA ASN A 32 -0.55 17.20 -15.16
C ASN A 32 -0.80 15.70 -15.24
N LEU A 33 0.23 14.86 -15.05
CA LEU A 33 0.09 13.40 -15.00
C LEU A 33 -0.83 13.00 -13.85
N ARG A 34 -0.57 13.54 -12.65
CA ARG A 34 -1.39 13.31 -11.44
C ARG A 34 -2.84 13.70 -11.65
N ASN A 35 -3.07 14.84 -12.30
CA ASN A 35 -4.41 15.38 -12.53
C ASN A 35 -5.11 14.83 -13.78
N ARG A 36 -4.52 13.84 -14.47
CA ARG A 36 -5.04 13.28 -15.74
C ARG A 36 -5.22 14.32 -16.85
N LYS A 37 -4.38 15.36 -16.84
CA LYS A 37 -4.37 16.47 -17.80
C LYS A 37 -3.17 16.44 -18.75
N LEU A 38 -2.25 15.50 -18.56
CA LEU A 38 -1.06 15.41 -19.41
C LEU A 38 -1.48 14.84 -20.77
N ALA A 39 -1.46 15.70 -21.78
CA ALA A 39 -1.67 15.31 -23.18
C ALA A 39 -0.31 15.23 -23.89
N SER A 40 -0.08 14.14 -24.61
CA SER A 40 1.09 13.93 -25.47
C SER A 40 2.46 14.26 -24.85
N PRO A 41 2.82 13.63 -23.71
CA PRO A 41 4.16 13.79 -23.15
C PRO A 41 5.24 13.25 -24.09
N GLY A 42 6.38 13.93 -24.13
CA GLY A 42 7.57 13.44 -24.83
C GLY A 42 8.13 12.16 -24.20
N PRO A 43 8.83 11.31 -24.98
CA PRO A 43 9.40 10.05 -24.50
C PRO A 43 10.42 10.25 -23.36
N GLU A 44 11.05 11.42 -23.27
CA GLU A 44 12.06 11.76 -22.27
C GLU A 44 11.53 11.64 -20.84
N LEU A 45 10.25 11.96 -20.64
CA LEU A 45 9.59 11.81 -19.33
C LEU A 45 9.61 10.34 -18.88
N PHE A 46 9.21 9.42 -19.76
CA PHE A 46 9.15 7.99 -19.43
C PHE A 46 10.54 7.38 -19.30
N VAL A 47 11.51 7.84 -20.09
CA VAL A 47 12.91 7.45 -19.95
C VAL A 47 13.44 7.86 -18.57
N ALA A 48 13.23 9.10 -18.16
CA ALA A 48 13.69 9.58 -16.87
C ALA A 48 13.01 8.84 -15.71
N LEU A 49 11.68 8.71 -15.73
CA LEU A 49 10.94 8.00 -14.69
C LEU A 49 11.33 6.51 -14.62
N GLY A 50 11.46 5.84 -15.76
CA GLY A 50 11.87 4.42 -15.81
C GLY A 50 13.28 4.19 -15.31
N ARG A 51 14.22 5.10 -15.61
CA ARG A 51 15.60 5.01 -15.10
C ARG A 51 15.69 5.30 -13.60
N ILE A 52 14.98 6.32 -13.10
CA ILE A 52 14.86 6.55 -11.66
C ILE A 52 14.33 5.27 -10.99
N ASN A 53 13.30 4.66 -11.57
CA ASN A 53 12.70 3.47 -11.02
C ASN A 53 13.68 2.30 -10.92
N GLN A 54 14.52 2.10 -11.94
CA GLN A 54 15.58 1.10 -11.93
C GLN A 54 16.64 1.38 -10.86
N VAL A 55 17.02 2.65 -10.66
CA VAL A 55 17.94 3.04 -9.57
C VAL A 55 17.35 2.68 -8.21
N LEU A 56 16.07 2.98 -7.98
CA LEU A 56 15.40 2.62 -6.73
C LEU A 56 15.33 1.09 -6.53
N ALA A 57 15.04 0.34 -7.60
CA ALA A 57 14.93 -1.11 -7.54
C ALA A 57 16.27 -1.81 -7.25
N ALA A 58 17.39 -1.15 -7.57
CA ALA A 58 18.73 -1.64 -7.29
C ALA A 58 19.19 -1.37 -5.84
N GLN A 59 18.43 -0.62 -5.04
CA GLN A 59 18.82 -0.31 -3.67
C GLN A 59 18.72 -1.54 -2.76
N PRO A 60 19.71 -1.79 -1.90
CA PRO A 60 19.67 -2.92 -0.96
C PRO A 60 18.60 -2.71 0.12
N ALA A 61 18.03 -3.79 0.65
CA ALA A 61 17.05 -3.70 1.73
C ALA A 61 17.61 -3.07 3.02
N ALA A 62 18.93 -3.12 3.21
CA ALA A 62 19.63 -2.58 4.37
C ALA A 62 19.91 -1.06 4.30
N GLY A 63 19.55 -0.38 3.21
CA GLY A 63 19.76 1.07 3.06
C GLY A 63 20.06 1.48 1.62
N LEU A 64 20.67 2.66 1.46
CA LEU A 64 21.09 3.14 0.14
C LEU A 64 22.46 2.58 -0.23
N ASP A 65 22.63 2.25 -1.51
CA ASP A 65 23.92 1.87 -2.07
C ASP A 65 24.93 3.03 -1.84
N PRO A 66 26.12 2.76 -1.26
CA PRO A 66 27.17 3.76 -1.11
C PRO A 66 27.52 4.50 -2.41
N ALA A 67 27.43 3.84 -3.57
CA ALA A 67 27.66 4.48 -4.87
C ALA A 67 26.62 5.57 -5.15
N LEU A 68 25.33 5.29 -4.90
CA LEU A 68 24.26 6.27 -5.05
C LEU A 68 24.43 7.43 -4.05
N VAL A 69 24.84 7.13 -2.82
CA VAL A 69 25.11 8.17 -1.81
C VAL A 69 26.22 9.11 -2.27
N GLN A 70 27.31 8.56 -2.82
CA GLN A 70 28.40 9.37 -3.38
C GLN A 70 27.96 10.22 -4.57
N GLU A 71 27.13 9.66 -5.46
CA GLU A 71 26.65 10.35 -6.66
C GLU A 71 25.71 11.51 -6.32
N LEU A 72 24.86 11.34 -5.30
CA LEU A 72 23.98 12.41 -4.81
C LEU A 72 24.73 13.49 -4.00
N GLY A 73 25.89 13.13 -3.44
CA GLY A 73 26.84 14.06 -2.84
C GLY A 73 26.22 14.92 -1.75
N ASP A 74 26.15 16.23 -1.99
CA ASP A 74 25.69 17.26 -1.05
C ASP A 74 24.16 17.44 -1.01
N ALA A 75 23.40 16.67 -1.79
CA ALA A 75 21.94 16.76 -1.84
C ALA A 75 21.28 16.09 -0.63
N GLU A 76 21.49 16.61 0.57
CA GLU A 76 21.00 16.00 1.83
C GLU A 76 19.47 15.86 1.84
N GLU A 77 18.72 16.79 1.24
CA GLU A 77 17.26 16.67 1.11
C GLU A 77 16.85 15.44 0.29
N LEU A 78 17.59 15.12 -0.78
CA LEU A 78 17.35 13.91 -1.59
C LEU A 78 17.76 12.64 -0.85
N LEU A 79 18.91 12.67 -0.20
CA LEU A 79 19.38 11.53 0.61
C LEU A 79 18.41 11.23 1.75
N GLN A 80 17.89 12.25 2.43
CA GLN A 80 16.88 12.08 3.47
C GLN A 80 15.59 11.51 2.90
N ALA A 81 15.10 12.02 1.77
CA ALA A 81 13.91 11.50 1.11
C ALA A 81 14.06 10.02 0.71
N LEU A 82 15.21 9.63 0.16
CA LEU A 82 15.51 8.24 -0.22
C LEU A 82 15.68 7.32 1.00
N ARG A 83 16.33 7.78 2.08
CA ARG A 83 16.46 7.03 3.34
C ARG A 83 15.10 6.83 4.02
N GLN A 84 14.19 7.80 3.89
CA GLN A 84 12.83 7.68 4.40
C GLN A 84 12.05 6.62 3.64
N SER A 85 12.13 6.62 2.30
CA SER A 85 11.55 5.58 1.45
C SER A 85 12.12 5.65 0.03
N ALA A 86 12.44 4.49 -0.55
CA ALA A 86 12.96 4.35 -1.92
C ALA A 86 12.26 3.19 -2.67
N LEU A 87 10.94 3.12 -2.56
CA LEU A 87 10.11 2.09 -3.16
C LEU A 87 10.01 2.25 -4.69
N ALA A 88 10.48 1.23 -5.39
CA ALA A 88 10.35 1.09 -6.84
C ALA A 88 8.93 0.67 -7.26
N LEU A 89 8.55 1.06 -8.48
CA LEU A 89 7.42 0.58 -9.25
C LEU A 89 7.76 -0.78 -9.86
N LEU A 90 7.16 -1.84 -9.33
CA LEU A 90 7.36 -3.21 -9.83
C LEU A 90 6.13 -3.69 -10.62
N GLY A 91 6.35 -4.50 -11.64
CA GLY A 91 5.32 -5.28 -12.30
C GLY A 91 4.84 -6.43 -11.40
N ASP A 92 3.79 -7.12 -11.85
CA ASP A 92 3.24 -8.29 -11.14
C ASP A 92 4.22 -9.47 -11.09
N ASP A 93 5.20 -9.50 -11.99
CA ASP A 93 6.32 -10.44 -12.02
C ASP A 93 7.46 -10.06 -11.06
N GLY A 94 7.31 -8.96 -10.31
CA GLY A 94 8.33 -8.43 -9.40
C GLY A 94 9.46 -7.67 -10.09
N THR A 95 9.40 -7.49 -11.42
CA THR A 95 10.44 -6.76 -12.16
C THR A 95 10.18 -5.25 -12.14
N PRO A 96 11.22 -4.40 -12.08
CA PRO A 96 11.01 -2.96 -12.10
C PRO A 96 10.48 -2.48 -13.46
N LEU A 97 9.42 -1.66 -13.42
CA LEU A 97 8.88 -1.03 -14.62
C LEU A 97 9.91 -0.11 -15.26
N GLY A 98 10.27 -0.39 -16.51
CA GLY A 98 11.16 0.44 -17.31
C GLY A 98 10.42 1.50 -18.13
N PRO A 99 11.16 2.28 -18.94
CA PRO A 99 10.58 3.35 -19.76
C PRO A 99 9.46 2.88 -20.69
N ALA A 100 9.66 1.75 -21.37
CA ALA A 100 8.68 1.20 -22.31
C ALA A 100 7.38 0.81 -21.60
N GLN A 101 7.48 0.10 -20.47
CA GLN A 101 6.29 -0.30 -19.71
C GLN A 101 5.52 0.90 -19.16
N LEU A 102 6.21 1.93 -18.66
CA LEU A 102 5.57 3.16 -18.18
C LEU A 102 4.85 3.90 -19.32
N PHE A 103 5.44 3.94 -20.51
CA PHE A 103 4.79 4.51 -21.69
C PHE A 103 3.56 3.69 -22.09
N GLU A 104 3.67 2.36 -22.19
CA GLU A 104 2.56 1.45 -22.51
C GLU A 104 1.38 1.61 -21.54
N ILE A 105 1.66 1.76 -20.24
CA ILE A 105 0.64 2.04 -19.22
C ILE A 105 -0.03 3.38 -19.46
N PHE A 106 0.75 4.42 -19.75
CA PHE A 106 0.21 5.76 -20.00
C PHE A 106 -0.71 5.81 -21.23
N VAL A 107 -0.35 5.12 -22.32
CA VAL A 107 -1.18 5.06 -23.53
C VAL A 107 -2.29 4.00 -23.44
N GLY A 108 -2.37 3.23 -22.36
CA GLY A 108 -3.40 2.21 -22.13
C GLY A 108 -3.20 0.89 -22.88
N LEU A 109 -2.00 0.65 -23.43
CA LEU A 109 -1.64 -0.63 -24.07
C LEU A 109 -1.31 -1.72 -23.03
N ARG A 110 -0.90 -1.32 -21.83
CA ARG A 110 -0.64 -2.20 -20.68
C ARG A 110 -1.51 -1.77 -19.50
N GLY A 111 -2.06 -2.72 -18.76
CA GLY A 111 -2.73 -2.44 -17.49
C GLY A 111 -1.75 -1.96 -16.42
N LEU A 112 -2.24 -1.20 -15.43
CA LEU A 112 -1.47 -0.93 -14.22
C LEU A 112 -1.17 -2.27 -13.53
N PRO A 113 0.05 -2.49 -12.99
CA PRO A 113 0.30 -3.67 -12.17
C PRO A 113 -0.67 -3.68 -10.99
N SER A 114 -1.03 -4.88 -10.52
CA SER A 114 -1.99 -5.07 -9.42
C SER A 114 -1.58 -4.32 -8.14
N ALA A 115 -0.28 -4.22 -7.86
CA ALA A 115 0.26 -3.44 -6.74
C ALA A 115 0.03 -1.91 -6.86
N PHE A 116 -0.42 -1.44 -8.02
CA PHE A 116 -0.70 -0.05 -8.35
C PHE A 116 -2.16 0.21 -8.73
N ASP A 117 -2.99 -0.83 -8.80
CA ASP A 117 -4.45 -0.71 -8.84
C ASP A 117 -4.97 -0.66 -7.40
N TRP A 118 -5.06 0.57 -6.88
CA TRP A 118 -5.55 0.84 -5.52
C TRP A 118 -7.07 0.85 -5.42
N ARG A 119 -7.77 0.47 -6.51
CA ARG A 119 -9.19 0.10 -6.40
C ARG A 119 -9.28 -1.21 -5.66
N ILE A 120 -10.24 -1.29 -4.74
CA ILE A 120 -10.61 -2.56 -4.14
C ILE A 120 -11.32 -3.37 -5.23
N ALA A 121 -10.82 -4.57 -5.52
CA ALA A 121 -11.53 -5.49 -6.40
C ALA A 121 -12.65 -6.20 -5.61
N GLU A 122 -13.79 -6.46 -6.25
CA GLU A 122 -14.92 -7.14 -5.58
C GLU A 122 -14.52 -8.48 -4.92
N PRO A 123 -13.67 -9.33 -5.54
CA PRO A 123 -13.24 -10.58 -4.90
C PRO A 123 -12.40 -10.43 -3.64
N GLU A 124 -11.71 -9.29 -3.45
CA GLU A 124 -10.89 -9.08 -2.24
C GLU A 124 -11.66 -8.39 -1.10
N ALA A 125 -12.83 -7.79 -1.37
CA ALA A 125 -13.56 -6.98 -0.41
C ALA A 125 -13.93 -7.74 0.88
N ALA A 126 -14.34 -9.00 0.77
CA ALA A 126 -14.61 -9.85 1.94
C ALA A 126 -13.36 -10.12 2.79
N GLY A 127 -12.24 -10.45 2.15
CA GLY A 127 -10.96 -10.68 2.85
C GLY A 127 -10.46 -9.43 3.57
N LEU A 128 -10.63 -8.27 2.95
CA LEU A 128 -10.30 -6.97 3.56
C LEU A 128 -11.24 -6.61 4.71
N SER A 129 -12.53 -6.94 4.60
CA SER A 129 -13.51 -6.73 5.67
C SER A 129 -13.18 -7.55 6.92
N ALA A 130 -12.79 -8.82 6.75
CA ALA A 130 -12.31 -9.64 7.85
C ALA A 130 -11.00 -9.10 8.48
N ALA A 131 -10.03 -8.72 7.64
CA ALA A 131 -8.78 -8.11 8.09
C ALA A 131 -8.99 -6.79 8.86
N LEU A 132 -9.97 -6.01 8.44
CA LEU A 132 -10.40 -4.78 9.09
C LEU A 132 -10.97 -5.09 10.48
N ALA A 133 -11.92 -6.03 10.58
CA ALA A 133 -12.49 -6.44 11.85
C ALA A 133 -11.42 -6.95 12.83
N GLU A 134 -10.49 -7.79 12.36
CA GLU A 134 -9.35 -8.27 13.14
C GLU A 134 -8.47 -7.10 13.64
N LEU A 135 -8.16 -6.13 12.76
CA LEU A 135 -7.35 -4.96 13.10
C LEU A 135 -7.98 -4.09 14.19
N PHE A 136 -9.26 -3.76 14.03
CA PHE A 136 -9.95 -2.85 14.94
C PHE A 136 -10.30 -3.50 16.29
N THR A 137 -10.58 -4.80 16.28
CA THR A 137 -10.89 -5.54 17.52
C THR A 137 -9.62 -6.09 18.20
N ALA A 138 -8.49 -6.15 17.49
CA ALA A 138 -7.27 -6.83 17.93
C ALA A 138 -7.55 -8.27 18.42
N GLY A 139 -8.45 -8.99 17.73
CA GLY A 139 -8.89 -10.34 18.09
C GLY A 139 -9.81 -10.42 19.32
N ARG A 140 -10.19 -9.29 19.93
CA ARG A 140 -11.11 -9.27 21.08
C ARG A 140 -12.57 -9.47 20.61
N PRO A 141 -13.42 -10.11 21.41
CA PRO A 141 -14.85 -10.17 21.14
C PRO A 141 -15.46 -8.77 20.97
N TRP A 142 -16.22 -8.56 19.89
CA TRP A 142 -16.87 -7.27 19.56
C TRP A 142 -17.56 -6.58 20.74
N ARG A 143 -18.28 -7.36 21.57
CA ARG A 143 -18.96 -6.87 22.78
C ARG A 143 -18.06 -6.10 23.76
N LEU A 144 -16.75 -6.35 23.76
CA LEU A 144 -15.79 -5.71 24.66
C LEU A 144 -15.17 -4.43 24.09
N CYS A 145 -15.18 -4.23 22.78
CA CYS A 145 -14.56 -3.09 22.11
C CYS A 145 -15.55 -2.21 21.34
N ARG A 146 -16.82 -2.63 21.24
CA ARG A 146 -17.89 -1.95 20.50
C ARG A 146 -18.01 -0.46 20.83
N GLU A 147 -18.14 -0.11 22.11
CA GLU A 147 -18.40 1.27 22.50
C GLU A 147 -17.22 2.18 22.14
N GLN A 148 -16.00 1.72 22.42
CA GLN A 148 -14.77 2.43 22.07
C GLN A 148 -14.64 2.65 20.56
N LEU A 149 -14.90 1.60 19.76
CA LEU A 149 -14.82 1.65 18.30
C LEU A 149 -15.89 2.57 17.70
N LEU A 150 -17.13 2.47 18.17
CA LEU A 150 -18.21 3.34 17.71
C LEU A 150 -18.00 4.80 18.14
N ALA A 151 -17.40 5.06 19.30
CA ALA A 151 -17.06 6.41 19.73
C ALA A 151 -15.95 7.03 18.86
N ALA A 152 -14.99 6.23 18.41
CA ALA A 152 -13.90 6.67 17.53
C ALA A 152 -14.34 6.86 16.06
N TYR A 153 -15.42 6.20 15.62
CA TYR A 153 -15.87 6.26 14.24
C TYR A 153 -16.60 7.60 13.95
N PRO A 154 -16.07 8.44 13.02
CA PRO A 154 -16.47 9.85 12.89
C PRO A 154 -17.83 10.04 12.22
N ASN A 155 -18.36 9.02 11.53
CA ASN A 155 -19.60 9.17 10.79
C ASN A 155 -20.84 9.17 11.70
N GLY A 156 -21.66 10.22 11.61
CA GLY A 156 -22.90 10.37 12.36
C GLY A 156 -24.13 9.68 11.74
N LYS A 157 -24.06 9.22 10.48
CA LYS A 157 -25.22 8.61 9.81
C LYS A 157 -25.51 7.23 10.40
N ARG A 158 -26.71 7.04 10.96
CA ARG A 158 -27.15 5.79 11.59
C ARG A 158 -26.87 4.54 10.73
N GLN A 159 -27.25 4.57 9.45
CA GLN A 159 -27.06 3.45 8.54
C GLN A 159 -25.58 3.07 8.29
N ARG A 160 -24.68 4.06 8.27
CA ARG A 160 -23.24 3.78 8.12
C ARG A 160 -22.64 3.20 9.40
N ARG A 161 -23.05 3.71 10.56
CA ARG A 161 -22.65 3.19 11.88
C ARG A 161 -23.13 1.77 12.12
N GLU A 162 -24.37 1.44 11.71
CA GLU A 162 -24.92 0.08 11.79
C GLU A 162 -24.11 -0.88 10.91
N ARG A 163 -23.86 -0.52 9.65
CA ARG A 163 -23.04 -1.33 8.73
C ARG A 163 -21.62 -1.52 9.25
N PHE A 164 -20.98 -0.47 9.74
CA PHE A 164 -19.66 -0.58 10.38
C PHE A 164 -19.69 -1.56 11.55
N ALA A 165 -20.72 -1.48 12.42
CA ALA A 165 -20.87 -2.41 13.53
C ALA A 165 -21.08 -3.87 13.08
N GLU A 166 -21.86 -4.10 12.02
CA GLU A 166 -22.07 -5.43 11.43
C GLU A 166 -20.78 -6.02 10.87
N VAL A 167 -19.97 -5.21 10.17
CA VAL A 167 -18.66 -5.64 9.64
C VAL A 167 -17.68 -5.94 10.76
N MET A 168 -17.58 -5.07 11.77
CA MET A 168 -16.70 -5.31 12.92
C MET A 168 -17.12 -6.53 13.74
N ALA A 169 -18.42 -6.88 13.72
CA ALA A 169 -18.95 -8.09 14.35
C ALA A 169 -18.79 -9.36 13.48
N GLY A 170 -18.28 -9.25 12.25
CA GLY A 170 -18.14 -10.35 11.30
C GLY A 170 -19.48 -10.88 10.78
N GLN A 171 -20.55 -10.08 10.85
CA GLN A 171 -21.91 -10.47 10.40
C GLN A 171 -22.15 -10.16 8.92
N ARG A 172 -21.30 -9.30 8.36
CA ARG A 172 -21.41 -8.76 7.01
C ARG A 172 -20.02 -8.36 6.52
N ASP A 173 -19.83 -8.37 5.21
CA ASP A 173 -18.70 -7.75 4.54
C ASP A 173 -19.12 -6.47 3.81
N TYR A 174 -18.16 -5.55 3.64
CA TYR A 174 -18.30 -4.47 2.68
C TYR A 174 -18.15 -4.99 1.26
N SER A 175 -18.89 -4.43 0.31
CA SER A 175 -18.52 -4.54 -1.12
C SER A 175 -17.28 -3.68 -1.42
N ALA A 176 -16.70 -3.84 -2.61
CA ALA A 176 -15.53 -3.03 -2.99
C ALA A 176 -15.83 -1.52 -2.97
N GLU A 177 -16.96 -1.12 -3.54
CA GLU A 177 -17.40 0.29 -3.58
C GLU A 177 -17.67 0.83 -2.17
N GLU A 178 -18.32 0.04 -1.32
CA GLU A 178 -18.59 0.45 0.06
C GLU A 178 -17.29 0.62 0.84
N LEU A 179 -16.36 -0.33 0.74
CA LEU A 179 -15.09 -0.26 1.47
C LEU A 179 -14.24 0.91 0.99
N ASP A 180 -14.17 1.17 -0.32
CA ASP A 180 -13.45 2.31 -0.91
C ASP A 180 -13.97 3.64 -0.37
N ALA A 181 -15.29 3.79 -0.29
CA ALA A 181 -15.94 4.98 0.28
C ALA A 181 -15.73 5.12 1.80
N GLU A 182 -15.49 4.02 2.52
CA GLU A 182 -15.31 3.99 3.98
C GLU A 182 -13.84 4.21 4.40
N LEU A 183 -12.85 3.97 3.52
CA LEU A 183 -11.42 4.08 3.82
C LEU A 183 -11.02 5.37 4.56
N PRO A 184 -11.50 6.58 4.19
CA PRO A 184 -11.15 7.79 4.92
C PRO A 184 -11.62 7.76 6.37
N ASP A 185 -12.88 7.39 6.62
CA ASP A 185 -13.46 7.37 7.98
C ASP A 185 -12.82 6.27 8.84
N LEU A 186 -12.48 5.13 8.24
CA LEU A 186 -11.76 4.04 8.90
C LEU A 186 -10.36 4.49 9.36
N ARG A 187 -9.63 5.25 8.52
CA ARG A 187 -8.33 5.82 8.92
C ARG A 187 -8.43 6.76 10.11
N HIS A 188 -9.40 7.66 10.10
CA HIS A 188 -9.66 8.55 11.24
C HIS A 188 -9.98 7.76 12.51
N THR A 189 -10.75 6.68 12.37
CA THR A 189 -11.09 5.78 13.49
C THR A 189 -9.83 5.14 14.07
N LEU A 190 -8.93 4.64 13.23
CA LEU A 190 -7.67 4.03 13.67
C LEU A 190 -6.75 5.04 14.37
N ALA A 191 -6.65 6.26 13.83
CA ALA A 191 -5.90 7.35 14.44
C ALA A 191 -6.47 7.74 15.82
N ALA A 192 -7.80 7.85 15.94
CA ALA A 192 -8.49 8.18 17.19
C ALA A 192 -8.33 7.11 18.28
N LEU A 193 -8.08 5.85 17.90
CA LEU A 193 -7.82 4.74 18.84
C LEU A 193 -6.36 4.68 19.31
N GLY A 194 -5.50 5.59 18.85
CA GLY A 194 -4.11 5.70 19.30
C GLY A 194 -3.15 4.70 18.67
N ALA A 195 -3.53 4.04 17.57
CA ALA A 195 -2.66 3.08 16.88
C ALA A 195 -1.61 3.73 15.95
N LEU A 196 -1.62 5.06 15.80
CA LEU A 196 -0.66 5.81 14.99
C LEU A 196 -0.15 7.03 15.77
N ALA A 197 0.94 6.84 16.51
CA ALA A 197 1.75 7.95 16.97
C ALA A 197 2.58 8.49 15.79
N ASP A 198 2.50 9.81 15.57
CA ASP A 198 3.36 10.68 14.75
C ASP A 198 3.47 10.50 13.22
N GLN A 199 2.82 9.52 12.59
CA GLN A 199 2.66 9.49 11.13
C GLN A 199 1.26 9.01 10.74
N GLU A 200 0.43 9.91 10.19
CA GLU A 200 -0.86 9.52 9.61
C GLU A 200 -0.63 8.60 8.40
N LEU A 201 -0.99 7.32 8.50
CA LEU A 201 -0.99 6.41 7.35
C LEU A 201 -1.85 7.00 6.25
N SER A 202 -1.37 7.04 5.01
CA SER A 202 -2.18 7.42 3.84
C SER A 202 -3.29 6.39 3.55
N ALA A 203 -4.26 6.73 2.70
CA ALA A 203 -5.33 5.83 2.26
C ALA A 203 -4.76 4.51 1.70
N ASP A 204 -3.75 4.66 0.85
CA ASP A 204 -3.07 3.56 0.19
C ASP A 204 -2.27 2.71 1.20
N GLN A 205 -1.50 3.33 2.10
CA GLN A 205 -0.75 2.59 3.12
C GLN A 205 -1.68 1.79 4.04
N PHE A 206 -2.83 2.35 4.37
CA PHE A 206 -3.85 1.66 5.15
C PHE A 206 -4.46 0.48 4.36
N LEU A 207 -4.79 0.66 3.08
CA LEU A 207 -5.31 -0.42 2.25
C LEU A 207 -4.30 -1.56 2.06
N GLU A 208 -3.01 -1.25 1.88
CA GLU A 208 -1.98 -2.28 1.77
C GLU A 208 -1.79 -3.04 3.10
N LEU A 209 -1.87 -2.34 4.24
CA LEU A 209 -1.87 -3.00 5.56
C LEU A 209 -3.03 -4.00 5.68
N LEU A 210 -4.23 -3.63 5.22
CA LEU A 210 -5.39 -4.53 5.19
C LEU A 210 -5.17 -5.72 4.26
N ARG A 211 -4.60 -5.51 3.06
CA ARG A 211 -4.25 -6.59 2.12
C ARG A 211 -3.22 -7.56 2.70
N GLN A 212 -2.21 -7.05 3.39
CA GLN A 212 -1.21 -7.88 4.07
C GLN A 212 -1.83 -8.72 5.19
N ARG A 213 -2.68 -8.11 6.03
CA ARG A 213 -3.47 -8.80 7.06
C ARG A 213 -4.39 -9.85 6.47
N ALA A 214 -5.10 -9.55 5.38
CA ALA A 214 -5.98 -10.50 4.71
C ALA A 214 -5.20 -11.73 4.21
N ARG A 215 -4.02 -11.53 3.61
CA ARG A 215 -3.13 -12.64 3.21
C ARG A 215 -2.68 -13.48 4.43
N GLN A 216 -2.40 -12.85 5.57
CA GLN A 216 -2.02 -13.54 6.81
C GLN A 216 -3.19 -14.34 7.42
N LEU A 217 -4.43 -13.88 7.26
CA LEU A 217 -5.62 -14.60 7.72
C LEU A 217 -5.98 -15.77 6.79
N VAL A 218 -5.72 -15.63 5.48
CA VAL A 218 -5.96 -16.69 4.48
C VAL A 218 -4.87 -17.76 4.50
N GLN A 219 -3.63 -17.40 4.85
CA GLN A 219 -2.64 -18.41 5.23
C GLN A 219 -3.09 -18.98 6.59
N PRO A 220 -3.51 -20.26 6.67
CA PRO A 220 -3.68 -20.87 7.97
C PRO A 220 -2.34 -20.74 8.68
N HIS A 221 -2.35 -20.61 10.01
CA HIS A 221 -1.20 -21.00 10.80
C HIS A 221 -0.78 -22.39 10.32
N GLY A 222 0.24 -22.46 9.47
CA GLY A 222 0.87 -23.70 9.07
C GLY A 222 1.37 -24.34 10.35
N GLN A 223 0.76 -25.48 10.70
CA GLN A 223 1.02 -26.32 11.87
C GLN A 223 0.49 -25.80 13.22
N GLY A 224 -0.82 -25.91 13.40
CA GLY A 224 -1.41 -26.10 14.74
C GLY A 224 -1.24 -27.55 15.21
N PRO A 225 -0.96 -27.80 16.51
CA PRO A 225 -0.55 -29.11 17.08
C PRO A 225 -1.61 -30.24 17.04
N GLY A 226 -2.77 -30.00 16.43
CA GLY A 226 -3.86 -30.98 16.35
C GLY A 226 -3.66 -32.08 15.30
N GLU A 227 -3.04 -31.76 14.16
CA GLU A 227 -2.80 -32.76 13.11
C GLU A 227 -1.61 -33.67 13.44
N GLU A 228 -0.57 -33.14 14.10
CA GLU A 228 0.53 -33.97 14.63
C GLU A 228 0.05 -34.88 15.76
N LEU A 229 -0.83 -34.42 16.65
CA LEU A 229 -1.38 -35.27 17.71
C LEU A 229 -2.28 -36.38 17.14
N GLY A 230 -3.14 -36.06 16.17
CA GLY A 230 -3.98 -37.06 15.49
C GLY A 230 -3.18 -38.07 14.66
N ALA A 231 -2.05 -37.65 14.08
CA ALA A 231 -1.14 -38.54 13.37
C ALA A 231 -0.26 -39.37 14.33
N ALA A 232 0.17 -38.80 15.46
CA ALA A 232 0.94 -39.48 16.49
C ALA A 232 0.12 -40.53 17.25
N ILE A 233 -1.15 -40.24 17.54
CA ILE A 233 -2.07 -41.20 18.17
C ILE A 233 -2.35 -42.39 17.23
N ARG A 234 -2.57 -42.15 15.93
CA ARG A 234 -2.75 -43.23 14.94
C ARG A 234 -1.53 -44.13 14.81
N ARG A 235 -0.32 -43.57 14.88
CA ARG A 235 0.94 -44.33 14.84
C ARG A 235 1.17 -45.19 16.08
N ARG A 236 0.63 -44.79 17.24
CA ARG A 236 0.75 -45.51 18.52
C ARG A 236 -0.29 -46.62 18.72
N LEU A 237 -1.34 -46.66 17.90
CA LEU A 237 -2.38 -47.69 17.92
C LEU A 237 -2.15 -48.80 16.89
N GLN A 238 -1.15 -48.66 16.02
CA GLN A 238 -0.81 -49.61 14.95
C GLN A 238 0.51 -50.37 15.20
N GLY A 239 1.14 -50.17 16.36
CA GLY A 239 2.31 -50.94 16.84
C GLY A 239 2.08 -51.39 18.27
#